data_AF-A0A2N0V3L7-F1
#
_entry.id   AF-A0A2N0V3L7-F1
#
_cell.length_a   1.000
_cell.length_b   1.000
_cell.length_c   1.000
_cell.angle_alpha   90.00
_cell.angle_beta   90.00
_cell.angle_gamma   90.00
#
_symmetry.space_group_name_H-M   'P 1'
#
loop_
_entity.id
_entity.type
_entity.pdbx_description
1 polymer ?
#
loop_
_entity_poly.entity_id
_entity_poly.type
_entity_poly.pdbx_seq_one_letter_code
_entity_poly.pdbx_strand_id
1 'polypeptide(L)'
;MSNRNLNYQLALWSVVKLPLQILFLGGSILLLVLLTTKIFSGLGLSGALNGLADKSSLLTLILGLIALLVGICFAALLWWLSERFFTLISSGKLTPEQASSLKDLPMGLPEGSVRAILALIVAVLGIPILMFSGSTSLKPEIAGYLNGIITGVFGFYFGTRTGGAPSQALNQVVDAQTRTKEAEKQRDAAQADAAASQVAAAGATRKGQFSTILEKLNRHLALASTVLDVIEPHLPPNLLPKGFRDTVKKAKNALSAVEGISGDTATDDHVKLLEEATNALIGNKQDDSSWLGGLLQKATPMLSGLEIAGVGLGPLAGLGILLSLGVKLGVAQYQRWRARVLSAPIATGLIEFGTVTPEEVRSVLMEASIFNKVLASQKDQPGFDVDLADAVLRDNALDRLWDRYGNDTPAKLGLFESRQQLVDGLNQFRQILLASRSLNDVPENVPSQIANALNQSSIAELRIPGPITPTVVNQLISTATRASAKESLPEDEDAQAAFDALVTLVHHARQDGIDLPVVLSELK
;
A
#
# COMPACT_ATOMS: atom_id res chain seq x y z
N MET A 1 65.36 -5.60 55.29
CA MET A 1 64.67 -4.91 54.17
C MET A 1 64.02 -5.90 53.18
N SER A 2 63.38 -7.00 53.64
CA SER A 2 62.82 -8.05 52.74
C SER A 2 61.30 -8.30 52.89
N ASN A 3 60.63 -7.75 53.93
CA ASN A 3 59.20 -8.04 54.19
C ASN A 3 58.20 -6.95 53.73
N ARG A 4 58.67 -5.83 53.13
CA ARG A 4 57.75 -4.82 52.57
C ARG A 4 57.31 -5.13 51.13
N ASN A 5 58.16 -5.76 50.33
CA ASN A 5 57.84 -6.04 48.92
C ASN A 5 56.87 -7.22 48.73
N LEU A 6 56.86 -8.21 49.64
CA LEU A 6 55.91 -9.33 49.57
C LEU A 6 54.46 -8.89 49.87
N ASN A 7 54.29 -7.97 50.83
CA ASN A 7 52.96 -7.46 51.20
C ASN A 7 52.36 -6.52 50.14
N TYR A 8 53.19 -5.78 49.40
CA TYR A 8 52.71 -4.97 48.27
C TYR A 8 52.30 -5.81 47.06
N GLN A 9 53.02 -6.90 46.76
CA GLN A 9 52.65 -7.80 45.67
C GLN A 9 51.39 -8.63 45.99
N LEU A 10 51.19 -9.06 47.23
CA LEU A 10 49.95 -9.72 47.67
C LEU A 10 48.74 -8.76 47.68
N ALA A 11 48.93 -7.49 48.07
CA ALA A 11 47.89 -6.47 48.02
C ALA A 11 47.49 -6.13 46.57
N LEU A 12 48.46 -5.92 45.67
CA LEU A 12 48.19 -5.69 44.25
C LEU A 12 47.52 -6.88 43.57
N TRP A 13 47.91 -8.12 43.91
CA TRP A 13 47.27 -9.31 43.34
C TRP A 13 45.83 -9.49 43.84
N SER A 14 45.53 -9.12 45.10
CA SER A 14 44.15 -9.13 45.62
C SER A 14 43.24 -8.08 44.96
N VAL A 15 43.80 -6.93 44.57
CA VAL A 15 43.09 -5.85 43.86
C VAL A 15 42.78 -6.21 42.41
N VAL A 16 43.61 -7.04 41.77
CA VAL A 16 43.41 -7.47 40.37
C VAL A 16 42.58 -8.75 40.26
N LYS A 17 42.58 -9.61 41.29
CA LYS A 17 41.90 -10.92 41.25
C LYS A 17 40.37 -10.82 41.17
N LEU A 18 39.77 -9.87 41.88
CA LEU A 18 38.31 -9.64 41.90
C LEU A 18 37.74 -9.11 40.57
N PRO A 19 38.32 -8.07 39.94
CA PRO A 19 37.84 -7.61 38.63
C PRO A 19 38.08 -8.67 37.53
N LEU A 20 39.17 -9.46 37.61
CA LEU A 20 39.39 -10.56 36.68
C LEU A 20 38.33 -11.67 36.85
N GLN A 21 37.95 -12.01 38.08
CA GLN A 21 36.88 -12.98 38.36
C GLN A 21 35.51 -12.50 37.87
N ILE A 22 35.22 -11.19 37.98
CA ILE A 22 33.99 -10.60 37.45
C ILE A 22 33.97 -10.61 35.91
N LEU A 23 35.13 -10.40 35.27
CA LEU A 23 35.28 -10.49 33.82
C LEU A 23 35.15 -11.94 33.32
N PHE A 24 35.66 -12.93 34.08
CA PHE A 24 35.47 -14.35 33.79
C PHE A 24 34.04 -14.85 34.05
N LEU A 25 33.34 -14.34 35.08
CA LEU A 25 31.95 -14.68 35.37
C LEU A 25 30.99 -14.04 34.36
N GLY A 26 31.25 -12.78 33.97
CA GLY A 26 30.53 -12.11 32.88
C GLY A 26 30.78 -12.77 31.52
N GLY A 27 32.04 -13.16 31.27
CA GLY A 27 32.43 -13.93 30.08
C GLY A 27 31.80 -15.32 30.03
N SER A 28 31.67 -16.02 31.16
CA SER A 28 31.04 -17.34 31.22
C SER A 28 29.52 -17.28 31.07
N ILE A 29 28.86 -16.24 31.61
CA ILE A 29 27.44 -15.97 31.35
C ILE A 29 27.21 -15.64 29.87
N LEU A 30 28.08 -14.84 29.26
CA LEU A 30 28.02 -14.51 27.83
C LEU A 30 28.27 -15.72 26.93
N LEU A 31 29.19 -16.61 27.33
CA LEU A 31 29.47 -17.87 26.64
C LEU A 31 28.35 -18.90 26.82
N LEU A 32 27.66 -18.90 27.96
CA LEU A 32 26.47 -19.71 28.22
C LEU A 32 25.26 -19.20 27.44
N VAL A 33 25.08 -17.88 27.33
CA VAL A 33 24.09 -17.26 26.44
C VAL A 33 24.40 -17.60 24.97
N LEU A 34 25.66 -17.48 24.53
CA LEU A 34 26.07 -17.86 23.17
C LEU A 34 25.92 -19.36 22.88
N LEU A 35 26.16 -20.24 23.86
CA LEU A 35 25.92 -21.68 23.72
C LEU A 35 24.41 -21.99 23.67
N THR A 36 23.59 -21.32 24.48
CA THR A 36 22.12 -21.48 24.42
C THR A 36 21.55 -20.98 23.10
N THR A 37 22.16 -19.96 22.47
CA THR A 37 21.79 -19.54 21.10
C THR A 37 22.26 -20.49 20.00
N LYS A 38 23.30 -21.30 20.23
CA LYS A 38 23.74 -22.36 19.28
C LYS A 38 22.94 -23.66 19.39
N ILE A 39 22.28 -23.93 20.52
CA ILE A 39 21.42 -25.11 20.67
C ILE A 39 20.00 -24.82 20.14
N PHE A 40 19.60 -23.55 20.06
CA PHE A 40 18.32 -23.11 19.50
C PHE A 40 18.39 -22.72 18.00
N SER A 41 19.44 -23.11 17.28
CA SER A 41 19.58 -22.92 15.83
C SER A 41 18.74 -23.92 15.02
N GLY A 42 17.47 -24.08 15.40
CA GLY A 42 16.43 -24.75 14.64
C GLY A 42 15.28 -23.81 14.22
N LEU A 43 15.22 -22.59 14.77
CA LEU A 43 14.24 -21.58 14.37
C LEU A 43 14.90 -20.23 14.08
N GLY A 44 15.13 -19.96 12.79
CA GLY A 44 14.82 -18.67 12.18
C GLY A 44 15.70 -17.44 12.47
N LEU A 45 16.94 -17.57 12.92
CA LEU A 45 17.80 -16.41 13.23
C LEU A 45 18.85 -16.06 12.15
N SER A 46 18.59 -16.40 10.89
CA SER A 46 19.38 -15.89 9.74
C SER A 46 19.04 -14.44 9.38
N GLY A 47 17.91 -13.91 9.85
CA GLY A 47 17.48 -12.53 9.59
C GLY A 47 18.21 -11.47 10.42
N ALA A 48 18.66 -11.80 11.63
CA ALA A 48 19.30 -10.83 12.53
C ALA A 48 20.76 -10.53 12.14
N LEU A 49 21.45 -11.49 11.50
CA LEU A 49 22.84 -11.31 11.04
C LEU A 49 22.94 -10.56 9.70
N ASN A 50 21.92 -10.63 8.84
CA ASN A 50 21.88 -9.83 7.61
C ASN A 50 21.57 -8.34 7.87
N GLY A 51 21.01 -8.00 9.03
CA GLY A 51 20.80 -6.62 9.48
C GLY A 51 22.06 -5.89 9.97
N LEU A 52 23.22 -6.56 10.05
CA LEU A 52 24.51 -5.93 10.37
C LEU A 52 25.12 -5.11 9.23
N ALA A 53 24.51 -5.14 8.04
CA ALA A 53 24.88 -4.26 6.93
C ALA A 53 24.28 -2.86 7.05
N ASP A 54 23.35 -2.64 7.99
CA ASP A 54 22.66 -1.36 8.15
C ASP A 54 23.34 -0.49 9.22
N LYS A 55 23.78 0.71 8.83
CA LYS A 55 24.64 1.60 9.61
C LYS A 55 23.96 2.07 10.93
N SER A 56 22.64 2.03 10.99
CA SER A 56 21.81 2.40 12.13
C SER A 56 21.83 1.34 13.25
N SER A 57 21.93 0.05 12.90
CA SER A 57 21.95 -1.07 13.83
C SER A 57 23.27 -1.15 14.61
N LEU A 58 24.38 -0.89 13.92
CA LEU A 58 25.73 -0.90 14.49
C LEU A 58 25.93 0.20 15.54
N LEU A 59 25.36 1.38 15.29
CA LEU A 59 25.39 2.52 16.21
C LEU A 59 24.60 2.24 17.49
N THR A 60 23.43 1.59 17.36
CA THR A 60 22.58 1.19 18.49
C THR A 60 23.28 0.16 19.37
N LEU A 61 24.02 -0.77 18.77
CA LEU A 61 24.77 -1.81 19.48
C LEU A 61 26.01 -1.25 20.21
N ILE A 62 26.73 -0.31 19.59
CA ILE A 62 27.82 0.44 20.25
C ILE A 62 27.27 1.26 21.42
N LEU A 63 26.10 1.89 21.27
CA LEU A 63 25.48 2.70 22.32
C LEU A 63 25.06 1.85 23.53
N GLY A 64 24.50 0.66 23.28
CA GLY A 64 24.21 -0.32 24.33
C GLY A 64 25.47 -0.78 25.06
N LEU A 65 26.58 -0.98 24.34
CA LEU A 65 27.87 -1.36 24.92
C LEU A 65 28.44 -0.24 25.82
N ILE A 66 28.35 1.03 25.38
CA ILE A 66 28.80 2.18 26.17
C ILE A 66 27.94 2.35 27.43
N ALA A 67 26.61 2.26 27.32
CA ALA A 67 25.72 2.37 28.47
C ALA A 67 25.99 1.27 29.51
N LEU A 68 26.24 0.04 29.06
CA LEU A 68 26.62 -1.08 29.91
C LEU A 68 27.97 -0.84 30.61
N LEU A 69 28.97 -0.32 29.89
CA LEU A 69 30.30 -0.02 30.43
C LEU A 69 30.23 1.11 31.48
N VAL A 70 29.42 2.15 31.23
CA VAL A 70 29.15 3.21 32.21
C VAL A 70 28.46 2.66 33.46
N GLY A 71 27.48 1.75 33.30
CA GLY A 71 26.82 1.07 34.41
C GLY A 71 27.79 0.25 35.26
N ILE A 72 28.72 -0.48 34.62
CA ILE A 72 29.75 -1.27 35.31
C ILE A 72 30.75 -0.37 36.05
N CYS A 73 31.19 0.74 35.45
CA CYS A 73 32.04 1.73 36.12
C CYS A 73 31.35 2.37 37.33
N PHE A 74 30.04 2.63 37.23
CA PHE A 74 29.26 3.19 38.34
C PHE A 74 29.10 2.19 39.50
N ALA A 75 28.81 0.92 39.18
CA ALA A 75 28.75 -0.14 40.19
C ALA A 75 30.11 -0.34 40.90
N ALA A 76 31.22 -0.27 40.16
CA ALA A 76 32.57 -0.33 40.73
C ALA A 76 32.88 0.87 41.64
N LEU A 77 32.43 2.08 41.28
CA LEU A 77 32.59 3.29 42.10
C LEU A 77 31.81 3.21 43.41
N LEU A 78 30.55 2.76 43.36
CA LEU A 78 29.72 2.56 44.55
C LEU A 78 30.31 1.49 45.48
N TRP A 79 30.86 0.42 44.90
CA TRP A 79 31.54 -0.62 45.66
C TRP A 79 32.80 -0.09 46.36
N TRP A 80 33.61 0.73 45.66
CA TRP A 80 34.80 1.37 46.23
C TRP A 80 34.48 2.34 47.38
N LEU A 81 33.39 3.12 47.25
CA LEU A 81 32.91 4.01 48.31
C LEU A 81 32.42 3.24 49.53
N SER A 82 31.69 2.13 49.32
CA SER A 82 31.22 1.25 50.38
C SER A 82 32.39 0.67 51.18
N GLU A 83 33.43 0.17 50.50
CA GLU A 83 34.61 -0.41 51.14
C GLU A 83 35.38 0.62 51.98
N ARG A 84 35.53 1.85 51.49
CA ARG A 84 36.15 2.96 52.24
C ARG A 84 35.32 3.38 53.45
N PHE A 85 33.99 3.35 53.34
CA PHE A 85 33.07 3.67 54.44
C PHE A 85 33.15 2.63 55.56
N PHE A 86 33.18 1.33 55.23
CA PHE A 86 33.39 0.26 56.19
C PHE A 86 34.78 0.29 56.83
N THR A 87 35.81 0.69 56.08
CA THR A 87 37.18 0.87 56.61
C THR A 87 37.27 2.05 57.58
N LEU A 88 36.47 3.11 57.37
CA LEU A 88 36.38 4.26 58.28
C LEU A 88 35.71 3.89 59.60
N ILE A 89 34.62 3.11 59.55
CA ILE A 89 33.90 2.63 60.74
C ILE A 89 34.74 1.60 61.53
N SER A 90 35.48 0.72 60.85
CA SER A 90 36.30 -0.30 61.52
C SER A 90 37.61 0.25 62.12
N SER A 91 38.03 1.47 61.74
CA SER A 91 39.28 2.08 62.20
C SER A 91 39.25 2.69 63.60
N GLY A 92 38.08 2.72 64.26
CA GLY A 92 37.94 3.07 65.69
C GLY A 92 38.33 4.50 66.09
N LYS A 93 38.48 5.44 65.14
CA LYS A 93 38.93 6.83 65.38
C LYS A 93 37.80 7.87 65.42
N LEU A 94 36.58 7.49 65.79
CA LEU A 94 35.44 8.41 65.82
C LEU A 94 35.03 8.71 67.26
N THR A 95 34.93 10.00 67.61
CA THR A 95 34.41 10.44 68.92
C THR A 95 32.89 10.24 69.00
N PRO A 96 32.32 10.09 70.21
CA PRO A 96 30.90 9.76 70.40
C PRO A 96 29.90 10.74 69.74
N GLU A 97 30.30 12.01 69.57
CA GLU A 97 29.49 13.06 68.94
C GLU A 97 29.48 12.99 67.40
N GLN A 98 30.51 12.40 66.79
CA GLN A 98 30.58 12.19 65.33
C GLN A 98 29.82 10.91 64.89
N ALA A 99 29.60 9.99 65.82
CA ALA A 99 28.84 8.77 65.58
C ALA A 99 27.31 8.99 65.60
N SER A 100 26.81 9.96 66.39
CA SER A 100 25.39 10.32 66.41
C SER A 100 24.97 11.08 65.15
N SER A 101 25.82 11.97 64.65
CA SER A 101 25.59 12.74 63.41
C SER A 101 25.65 11.89 62.13
N LEU A 102 26.25 10.70 62.17
CA LEU A 102 26.22 9.70 61.09
C LEU A 102 24.94 8.85 61.07
N LYS A 103 24.21 8.77 62.19
CA LYS A 103 22.99 7.96 62.34
C LYS A 103 21.74 8.63 61.75
N ASP A 104 21.74 9.96 61.66
CA ASP A 104 20.61 10.76 61.19
C ASP A 104 20.64 11.07 59.67
N LEU A 105 21.59 10.48 58.93
CA LEU A 105 21.72 10.66 57.48
C LEU A 105 21.19 9.43 56.73
N PRO A 106 20.27 9.57 55.75
CA PRO A 106 19.80 8.45 54.96
C PRO A 106 20.97 7.91 54.11
N MET A 107 21.56 6.80 54.57
CA MET A 107 22.74 6.11 54.02
C MET A 107 24.13 6.73 54.27
N GLY A 108 24.32 7.52 55.33
CA GLY A 108 25.66 7.76 55.90
C GLY A 108 26.68 8.52 55.03
N LEU A 109 26.26 9.31 54.04
CA LEU A 109 27.16 10.18 53.25
C LEU A 109 26.95 11.66 53.61
N PRO A 110 28.00 12.50 53.65
CA PRO A 110 27.90 13.93 53.99
C PRO A 110 26.87 14.68 53.13
N GLU A 111 26.18 15.69 53.67
CA GLU A 111 25.02 16.40 53.07
C GLU A 111 25.25 16.96 51.64
N GLY A 112 26.49 17.08 51.17
CA GLY A 112 26.82 17.49 49.81
C GLY A 112 26.94 16.34 48.78
N SER A 113 27.12 15.10 49.24
CA SER A 113 27.49 13.97 48.39
C SER A 113 26.30 13.36 47.65
N VAL A 114 25.13 13.21 48.31
CA VAL A 114 23.90 12.70 47.67
C VAL A 114 23.45 13.62 46.54
N ARG A 115 23.57 14.94 46.75
CA ARG A 115 23.21 15.99 45.80
C ARG A 115 24.18 16.03 44.60
N ALA A 116 25.47 15.85 44.86
CA ALA A 116 26.49 15.74 43.81
C ALA A 116 26.35 14.44 43.00
N ILE A 117 25.98 13.32 43.65
CA ILE A 117 25.71 12.04 42.98
C ILE A 117 24.46 12.13 42.10
N LEU A 118 23.38 12.77 42.56
CA LEU A 118 22.19 13.00 41.73
C LEU A 118 22.48 13.92 40.53
N ALA A 119 23.23 15.00 40.74
CA ALA A 119 23.66 15.89 39.65
C ALA A 119 24.57 15.17 38.63
N LEU A 120 25.47 14.28 39.11
CA LEU A 120 26.32 13.45 38.26
C LEU A 120 25.50 12.42 37.47
N ILE A 121 24.54 11.75 38.08
CA ILE A 121 23.63 10.80 37.41
C ILE A 121 22.82 11.50 36.32
N VAL A 122 22.28 12.69 36.62
CA VAL A 122 21.50 13.48 35.67
C VAL A 122 22.37 14.02 34.53
N ALA A 123 23.61 14.42 34.79
CA ALA A 123 24.53 14.86 33.74
C ALA A 123 25.04 13.70 32.86
N VAL A 124 25.40 12.56 33.46
CA VAL A 124 25.98 11.40 32.76
C VAL A 124 24.92 10.62 31.99
N LEU A 125 23.66 10.56 32.44
CA LEU A 125 22.56 9.91 31.70
C LEU A 125 21.79 10.91 30.83
N GLY A 126 21.54 12.12 31.31
CA GLY A 126 20.72 13.11 30.62
C GLY A 126 21.37 13.72 29.38
N ILE A 127 22.69 13.98 29.43
CA ILE A 127 23.41 14.58 28.28
C ILE A 127 23.50 13.61 27.09
N PRO A 128 23.84 12.32 27.27
CA PRO A 128 23.82 11.36 26.16
C PRO A 128 22.41 11.10 25.61
N ILE A 129 21.39 11.02 26.48
CA ILE A 129 19.99 10.83 26.06
C ILE A 129 19.49 12.03 25.25
N LEU A 130 19.87 13.26 25.62
CA LEU A 130 19.52 14.46 24.87
C LEU A 130 20.29 14.60 23.55
N MET A 131 21.60 14.27 23.53
CA MET A 131 22.41 14.30 22.30
C MET A 131 21.92 13.30 21.23
N PHE A 132 21.26 12.21 21.62
CA PHE A 132 20.75 11.18 20.70
C PHE A 132 19.21 11.08 20.65
N SER A 133 18.49 12.11 21.08
CA SER A 133 17.01 12.13 21.04
C SER A 133 16.43 11.96 19.63
N GLY A 134 17.17 12.38 18.60
CA GLY A 134 16.78 12.20 17.20
C GLY A 134 16.87 10.76 16.66
N SER A 135 17.67 9.87 17.28
CA SER A 135 17.83 8.48 16.80
C SER A 135 17.06 7.44 17.62
N THR A 136 16.44 7.84 18.74
CA THR A 136 15.73 6.92 19.66
C THR A 136 14.21 7.00 19.59
N SER A 137 13.64 7.81 18.67
CA SER A 137 12.18 8.05 18.59
C SER A 137 11.53 8.32 19.95
N LEU A 138 12.24 9.04 20.83
CA LEU A 138 11.68 9.45 22.10
C LEU A 138 10.62 10.52 21.82
N LYS A 139 9.40 10.29 22.30
CA LYS A 139 8.29 11.23 22.15
C LYS A 139 8.71 12.62 22.66
N PRO A 140 8.33 13.72 21.98
CA PRO A 140 8.73 15.08 22.32
C PRO A 140 8.46 15.46 23.78
N GLU A 141 7.41 14.87 24.37
CA GLU A 141 7.05 15.06 25.77
C GLU A 141 8.17 14.62 26.73
N ILE A 142 8.82 13.48 26.47
CA ILE A 142 9.85 12.91 27.36
C ILE A 142 11.13 13.75 27.32
N ALA A 143 11.50 14.30 26.15
CA ALA A 143 12.62 15.22 26.01
C ALA A 143 12.36 16.55 26.76
N GLY A 144 11.12 17.03 26.73
CA GLY A 144 10.67 18.19 27.50
C GLY A 144 10.75 17.98 29.01
N TYR A 145 10.29 16.82 29.51
CA TYR A 145 10.40 16.46 30.93
C TYR A 145 11.85 16.32 31.39
N LEU A 146 12.72 15.70 30.58
CA LEU A 146 14.15 15.58 30.90
C LEU A 146 14.82 16.95 30.97
N ASN A 147 14.56 17.83 30.00
CA ASN A 147 15.12 19.18 29.99
C ASN A 147 14.62 20.01 31.18
N GLY A 148 13.34 19.87 31.55
CA GLY A 148 12.77 20.47 32.76
C GLY A 148 13.40 19.97 34.06
N ILE A 149 13.66 18.66 34.18
CA ILE A 149 14.33 18.07 35.35
C ILE A 149 15.78 18.54 35.45
N ILE A 150 16.51 18.55 34.33
CA ILE A 150 17.90 19.04 34.26
C ILE A 150 17.96 20.51 34.68
N THR A 151 17.14 21.36 34.05
CA THR A 151 17.11 22.81 34.33
C THR A 151 16.69 23.11 35.78
N GLY A 152 15.72 22.36 36.30
CA GLY A 152 15.25 22.49 37.68
C GLY A 152 16.32 22.09 38.71
N VAL A 153 17.03 20.99 38.47
CA VAL A 153 18.08 20.52 39.39
C VAL A 153 19.33 21.42 39.34
N PHE A 154 19.73 21.89 38.15
CA PHE A 154 20.82 22.86 38.01
C PHE A 154 20.47 24.21 38.65
N GLY A 155 19.25 24.71 38.42
CA GLY A 155 18.76 25.94 39.03
C GLY A 155 18.68 25.85 40.56
N PHE A 156 18.23 24.72 41.10
CA PHE A 156 18.14 24.48 42.53
C PHE A 156 19.52 24.31 43.20
N TYR A 157 20.51 23.71 42.52
CA TYR A 157 21.84 23.48 43.11
C TYR A 157 22.74 24.72 43.08
N PHE A 158 22.70 25.49 41.99
CA PHE A 158 23.52 26.69 41.83
C PHE A 158 22.82 27.97 42.31
N GLY A 159 21.48 27.98 42.39
CA GLY A 159 20.71 29.13 42.89
C GLY A 159 20.75 29.28 44.42
N THR A 160 20.99 28.22 45.19
CA THR A 160 20.93 28.29 46.66
C THR A 160 22.24 28.71 47.33
N ARG A 161 23.25 29.17 46.58
CA ARG A 161 24.54 29.65 47.14
C ARG A 161 24.66 31.17 47.27
N THR A 162 23.65 31.94 46.88
CA THR A 162 23.63 33.40 47.05
C THR A 162 22.97 33.81 48.38
N GLY A 163 23.53 33.34 49.49
CA GLY A 163 23.17 33.79 50.84
C GLY A 163 23.95 35.04 51.23
N GLY A 164 23.44 36.21 50.87
CA GLY A 164 23.99 37.51 51.31
C GLY A 164 23.59 38.64 50.38
N ALA A 165 22.63 39.46 50.81
CA ALA A 165 22.10 40.57 50.03
C ALA A 165 22.38 41.93 50.68
N PRO A 166 23.16 42.83 50.05
CA PRO A 166 22.83 44.24 50.04
C PRO A 166 21.71 44.48 49.01
N SER A 167 21.19 45.70 48.93
CA SER A 167 20.08 46.19 48.07
C SER A 167 20.04 45.74 46.60
N GLN A 168 21.09 45.09 46.10
CA GLN A 168 21.13 44.39 44.81
C GLN A 168 20.28 43.12 44.77
N ALA A 169 20.02 42.43 45.89
CA ALA A 169 19.19 41.23 45.86
C ALA A 169 17.68 41.50 45.80
N LEU A 170 17.22 42.68 46.27
CA LEU A 170 15.84 43.09 46.06
C LEU A 170 15.59 43.36 44.57
N ASN A 171 16.54 44.01 43.89
CA ASN A 171 16.50 44.17 42.44
C ASN A 171 16.60 42.81 41.72
N GLN A 172 17.43 41.87 42.21
CA GLN A 172 17.48 40.51 41.64
C GLN A 172 16.20 39.69 41.87
N VAL A 173 15.48 39.89 42.98
CA VAL A 173 14.18 39.25 43.22
C VAL A 173 13.09 39.87 42.35
N VAL A 174 13.10 41.20 42.16
CA VAL A 174 12.21 41.88 41.21
C VAL A 174 12.52 41.49 39.77
N ASP A 175 13.79 41.38 39.39
CA ASP A 175 14.24 40.89 38.09
C ASP A 175 13.88 39.41 37.90
N ALA A 176 14.02 38.59 38.94
CA ALA A 176 13.62 37.18 38.91
C ALA A 176 12.09 37.04 38.79
N GLN A 177 11.29 37.86 39.49
CA GLN A 177 9.84 37.87 39.34
C GLN A 177 9.41 38.37 37.96
N THR A 178 10.11 39.35 37.40
CA THR A 178 9.85 39.86 36.05
C THR A 178 10.20 38.81 35.00
N ARG A 179 11.34 38.12 35.14
CA ARG A 179 11.73 36.98 34.28
C ARG A 179 10.79 35.80 34.40
N THR A 180 10.26 35.49 35.59
CA THR A 180 9.24 34.44 35.75
C THR A 180 7.95 34.82 35.05
N LYS A 181 7.48 36.07 35.18
CA LYS A 181 6.29 36.56 34.46
C LYS A 181 6.51 36.60 32.94
N GLU A 182 7.70 36.92 32.49
CA GLU A 182 8.07 36.86 31.06
C GLU A 182 8.16 35.42 30.55
N ALA A 183 8.70 34.49 31.35
CA ALA A 183 8.74 33.07 31.02
C ALA A 183 7.33 32.44 31.03
N GLU A 184 6.43 32.86 31.93
CA GLU A 184 5.02 32.48 31.92
C GLU A 184 4.33 32.99 30.65
N LYS A 185 4.50 34.27 30.30
CA LYS A 185 3.98 34.82 29.03
C LYS A 185 4.52 34.08 27.80
N GLN A 186 5.80 33.71 27.80
CA GLN A 186 6.41 32.94 26.70
C GLN A 186 5.86 31.52 26.64
N ARG A 187 5.57 30.89 27.78
CA ARG A 187 4.92 29.57 27.83
C ARG A 187 3.48 29.62 27.34
N ASP A 188 2.71 30.62 27.77
CA ASP A 188 1.33 30.81 27.32
C ASP A 188 1.27 31.09 25.82
N ALA A 189 2.20 31.91 25.30
CA ALA A 189 2.35 32.15 23.86
C ALA A 189 2.74 30.86 23.10
N ALA A 190 3.73 30.11 23.59
CA ALA A 190 4.13 28.85 22.97
C ALA A 190 3.00 27.78 23.01
N GLN A 191 2.19 27.75 24.06
CA GLN A 191 1.03 26.86 24.18
C GLN A 191 -0.10 27.29 23.23
N ALA A 192 -0.35 28.60 23.08
CA ALA A 192 -1.31 29.13 22.12
C ALA A 192 -0.88 28.85 20.67
N ASP A 193 0.40 29.02 20.35
CA ASP A 193 0.97 28.72 19.04
C ASP A 193 0.93 27.22 18.73
N ALA A 194 1.20 26.37 19.72
CA ALA A 194 1.07 24.91 19.59
C ALA A 194 -0.39 24.50 19.35
N ALA A 195 -1.33 25.09 20.08
CA ALA A 195 -2.77 24.84 19.89
C ALA A 195 -3.23 25.33 18.50
N ALA A 196 -2.81 26.51 18.05
CA ALA A 196 -3.12 27.03 16.73
C ALA A 196 -2.53 26.14 15.62
N SER A 197 -1.30 25.65 15.79
CA SER A 197 -0.64 24.73 14.85
C SER A 197 -1.37 23.39 14.76
N GLN A 198 -1.86 22.84 15.88
CA GLN A 198 -2.67 21.62 15.89
C GLN A 198 -4.01 21.81 15.17
N VAL A 199 -4.69 22.94 15.40
CA VAL A 199 -5.95 23.27 14.71
C VAL A 199 -5.73 23.43 13.21
N ALA A 200 -4.64 24.09 12.79
CA ALA A 200 -4.27 24.23 11.39
C ALA A 200 -3.94 22.87 10.74
N ALA A 201 -3.19 22.00 11.42
CA ALA A 201 -2.87 20.66 10.94
C ALA A 201 -4.12 19.74 10.85
N ALA A 202 -5.04 19.84 11.80
CA ALA A 202 -6.32 19.15 11.77
C ALA A 202 -7.19 19.65 10.61
N GLY A 203 -7.25 20.97 10.39
CA GLY A 203 -7.95 21.59 9.26
C GLY A 203 -7.39 21.16 7.91
N ALA A 204 -6.05 21.11 7.76
CA ALA A 204 -5.40 20.67 6.53
C ALA A 204 -5.66 19.18 6.24
N THR A 205 -5.59 18.33 7.27
CA THR A 205 -5.95 16.90 7.16
C THR A 205 -7.40 16.73 6.72
N ARG A 206 -8.33 17.45 7.38
CA ARG A 206 -9.76 17.41 7.05
C ARG A 206 -10.03 17.87 5.61
N LYS A 207 -9.39 18.96 5.18
CA LYS A 207 -9.46 19.45 3.79
C LYS A 207 -9.07 18.36 2.79
N GLY A 208 -7.93 17.71 3.02
CA GLY A 208 -7.43 16.63 2.16
C GLY A 208 -8.34 15.39 2.16
N GLN A 209 -8.88 15.02 3.32
CA GLN A 209 -9.85 13.93 3.43
C GLN A 209 -11.15 14.25 2.68
N PHE A 210 -11.70 15.44 2.89
CA PHE A 210 -12.92 15.90 2.22
C PHE A 210 -12.76 15.87 0.70
N SER A 211 -11.68 16.46 0.15
CA SER A 211 -11.47 16.46 -1.30
C SER A 211 -11.29 15.04 -1.86
N THR A 212 -10.53 14.18 -1.17
CA THR A 212 -10.29 12.80 -1.60
C THR A 212 -11.58 11.98 -1.61
N ILE A 213 -12.39 12.07 -0.57
CA ILE A 213 -13.66 11.33 -0.47
C ILE A 213 -14.68 11.90 -1.48
N LEU A 214 -14.72 13.22 -1.67
CA LEU A 214 -15.60 13.86 -2.66
C LEU A 214 -15.27 13.40 -4.09
N GLU A 215 -13.99 13.39 -4.47
CA GLU A 215 -13.55 12.88 -5.77
C GLU A 215 -13.90 11.40 -5.95
N LYS A 216 -13.68 10.60 -4.90
CA LYS A 216 -14.03 9.18 -4.90
C LYS A 216 -15.54 8.98 -5.06
N LEU A 217 -16.36 9.69 -4.29
CA LEU A 217 -17.81 9.64 -4.39
C LEU A 217 -18.28 10.00 -5.80
N ASN A 218 -17.77 11.09 -6.37
CA ASN A 218 -18.13 11.53 -7.72
C ASN A 218 -17.86 10.45 -8.78
N ARG A 219 -16.67 9.82 -8.77
CA ARG A 219 -16.32 8.75 -9.72
C ARG A 219 -17.26 7.54 -9.60
N HIS A 220 -17.48 7.04 -8.39
CA HIS A 220 -18.34 5.87 -8.16
C HIS A 220 -19.81 6.19 -8.44
N LEU A 221 -20.26 7.40 -8.11
CA LEU A 221 -21.62 7.84 -8.35
C LEU A 221 -21.92 8.02 -9.85
N ALA A 222 -20.96 8.53 -10.63
CA ALA A 222 -21.10 8.64 -12.08
C ALA A 222 -21.33 7.27 -12.72
N LEU A 223 -20.47 6.29 -12.40
CA LEU A 223 -20.63 4.91 -12.89
C LEU A 223 -21.94 4.27 -12.41
N ALA A 224 -22.27 4.41 -11.12
CA ALA A 224 -23.48 3.83 -10.56
C ALA A 224 -24.76 4.45 -11.15
N SER A 225 -24.74 5.75 -11.47
CA SER A 225 -25.85 6.43 -12.15
C SER A 225 -25.99 5.93 -13.59
N THR A 226 -24.89 5.78 -14.33
CA THR A 226 -24.90 5.18 -15.67
C THR A 226 -25.49 3.77 -15.66
N VAL A 227 -25.16 2.96 -14.66
CA VAL A 227 -25.76 1.62 -14.53
C VAL A 227 -27.27 1.71 -14.36
N LEU A 228 -27.79 2.57 -13.48
CA LEU A 228 -29.24 2.71 -13.28
C LEU A 228 -29.97 3.32 -14.49
N ASP A 229 -29.37 4.34 -15.11
CA ASP A 229 -30.05 5.15 -16.12
C ASP A 229 -29.96 4.50 -17.53
N VAL A 230 -28.87 3.78 -17.81
CA VAL A 230 -28.59 3.21 -19.15
C VAL A 230 -28.64 1.68 -19.17
N ILE A 231 -28.12 1.01 -18.15
CA ILE A 231 -27.87 -0.44 -18.21
C ILE A 231 -28.99 -1.26 -17.54
N GLU A 232 -29.52 -0.82 -16.41
CA GLU A 232 -30.59 -1.48 -15.64
C GLU A 232 -31.83 -1.84 -16.48
N PRO A 233 -32.34 -0.99 -17.40
CA PRO A 233 -33.50 -1.34 -18.23
C PRO A 233 -33.30 -2.57 -19.12
N HIS A 234 -32.05 -2.96 -19.37
CA HIS A 234 -31.66 -4.05 -20.24
C HIS A 234 -31.07 -5.25 -19.47
N LEU A 235 -30.96 -5.16 -18.14
CA LEU A 235 -30.42 -6.21 -17.30
C LEU A 235 -31.52 -7.19 -16.84
N PRO A 236 -31.24 -8.50 -16.82
CA PRO A 236 -32.05 -9.47 -16.08
C PRO A 236 -32.33 -9.04 -14.63
N PRO A 237 -33.52 -9.37 -14.08
CA PRO A 237 -33.88 -9.00 -12.72
C PRO A 237 -32.94 -9.67 -11.71
N ASN A 238 -32.63 -8.97 -10.62
CA ASN A 238 -31.76 -9.43 -9.51
C ASN A 238 -30.25 -9.53 -9.82
N LEU A 239 -29.76 -8.98 -10.94
CA LEU A 239 -28.31 -8.86 -11.16
C LEU A 239 -27.67 -7.77 -10.29
N LEU A 240 -28.41 -6.69 -10.02
CA LEU A 240 -27.97 -5.61 -9.14
C LEU A 240 -28.39 -5.88 -7.68
N PRO A 241 -27.61 -5.42 -6.69
CA PRO A 241 -27.96 -5.57 -5.28
C PRO A 241 -29.32 -4.94 -4.94
N LYS A 242 -30.05 -5.55 -4.01
CA LYS A 242 -31.29 -4.98 -3.49
C LYS A 242 -31.01 -3.62 -2.84
N GLY A 243 -31.87 -2.63 -3.12
CA GLY A 243 -31.68 -1.27 -2.58
C GLY A 243 -30.62 -0.43 -3.31
N PHE A 244 -30.01 -0.93 -4.40
CA PHE A 244 -28.99 -0.17 -5.15
C PHE A 244 -29.48 1.21 -5.61
N ARG A 245 -30.73 1.32 -6.09
CA ARG A 245 -31.36 2.59 -6.45
C ARG A 245 -31.44 3.58 -5.28
N ASP A 246 -31.77 3.10 -4.09
CA ASP A 246 -31.83 3.92 -2.88
C ASP A 246 -30.42 4.35 -2.44
N THR A 247 -29.43 3.48 -2.57
CA THR A 247 -28.02 3.80 -2.31
C THR A 247 -27.53 4.91 -3.24
N VAL A 248 -27.79 4.82 -4.54
CA VAL A 248 -27.43 5.88 -5.50
C VAL A 248 -28.17 7.19 -5.16
N LYS A 249 -29.46 7.12 -4.80
CA LYS A 249 -30.21 8.31 -4.38
C LYS A 249 -29.61 8.97 -3.14
N LYS A 250 -29.23 8.18 -2.13
CA LYS A 250 -28.55 8.67 -0.92
C LYS A 250 -27.21 9.33 -1.26
N ALA A 251 -26.44 8.72 -2.15
CA ALA A 251 -25.16 9.28 -2.62
C ALA A 251 -25.34 10.60 -3.39
N LYS A 252 -26.36 10.70 -4.26
CA LYS A 252 -26.73 11.97 -4.93
C LYS A 252 -27.08 13.04 -3.91
N ASN A 253 -27.90 12.72 -2.91
CA ASN A 253 -28.28 13.66 -1.85
C ASN A 253 -27.08 14.11 -1.01
N ALA A 254 -26.17 13.19 -0.68
CA ALA A 254 -24.94 13.52 0.05
C ALA A 254 -24.03 14.47 -0.75
N LEU A 255 -23.92 14.24 -2.06
CA LEU A 255 -23.17 15.13 -2.96
C LEU A 255 -23.81 16.53 -3.03
N SER A 256 -25.14 16.61 -3.20
CA SER A 256 -25.86 17.89 -3.22
C SER A 256 -25.78 18.63 -1.88
N ALA A 257 -25.72 17.92 -0.76
CA ALA A 257 -25.59 18.54 0.57
C ALA A 257 -24.23 19.21 0.79
N VAL A 258 -23.20 18.80 0.04
CA VAL A 258 -21.85 19.38 0.11
C VAL A 258 -21.51 20.24 -1.11
N GLU A 259 -22.47 20.45 -2.01
CA GLU A 259 -22.28 21.26 -3.20
C GLU A 259 -21.97 22.72 -2.80
N GLY A 260 -20.90 23.28 -3.35
CA GLY A 260 -20.41 24.61 -2.99
C GLY A 260 -19.62 24.69 -1.68
N ILE A 261 -19.48 23.58 -0.94
CA ILE A 261 -18.61 23.52 0.23
C ILE A 261 -17.16 23.29 -0.22
N SER A 262 -16.29 24.24 0.12
CA SER A 262 -14.85 24.07 -0.09
C SER A 262 -14.24 23.23 1.02
N GLY A 263 -13.13 22.55 0.75
CA GLY A 263 -12.44 21.76 1.78
C GLY A 263 -11.96 22.59 2.99
N ASP A 264 -11.84 23.92 2.85
CA ASP A 264 -11.52 24.84 3.96
C ASP A 264 -12.72 25.09 4.91
N THR A 265 -13.94 24.88 4.43
CA THR A 265 -15.20 25.08 5.17
C THR A 265 -15.88 23.77 5.55
N ALA A 266 -15.28 22.63 5.17
CA ALA A 266 -15.78 21.31 5.50
C ALA A 266 -15.73 21.05 7.02
N THR A 267 -16.81 20.49 7.55
CA THR A 267 -16.90 20.02 8.93
C THR A 267 -16.67 18.51 8.99
N ASP A 268 -16.45 17.97 10.18
CA ASP A 268 -16.33 16.51 10.37
C ASP A 268 -17.63 15.78 9.96
N ASP A 269 -18.79 16.44 10.11
CA ASP A 269 -20.08 15.90 9.67
C ASP A 269 -20.17 15.79 8.14
N HIS A 270 -19.64 16.76 7.39
CA HIS A 270 -19.57 16.67 5.93
C HIS A 270 -18.67 15.52 5.48
N VAL A 271 -17.50 15.36 6.12
CA VAL A 271 -16.59 14.24 5.84
C VAL A 271 -17.27 12.91 6.11
N LYS A 272 -17.92 12.76 7.26
CA LYS A 272 -18.64 11.55 7.64
C LYS A 272 -19.80 11.22 6.69
N LEU A 273 -20.60 12.22 6.31
CA LEU A 273 -21.69 12.07 5.34
C LEU A 273 -21.18 11.53 4.00
N LEU A 274 -20.09 12.09 3.49
CA LEU A 274 -19.47 11.64 2.24
C LEU A 274 -18.87 10.24 2.37
N GLU A 275 -18.24 9.92 3.51
CA GLU A 275 -17.65 8.62 3.77
C GLU A 275 -18.72 7.52 3.84
N GLU A 276 -19.83 7.76 4.52
CA GLU A 276 -20.97 6.84 4.59
C GLU A 276 -21.58 6.61 3.21
N ALA A 277 -21.81 7.67 2.43
CA ALA A 277 -22.31 7.56 1.06
C ALA A 277 -21.35 6.80 0.13
N THR A 278 -20.05 7.06 0.26
CA THR A 278 -19.00 6.39 -0.53
C THR A 278 -18.92 4.91 -0.18
N ASN A 279 -18.85 4.58 1.12
CA ASN A 279 -18.80 3.19 1.59
C ASN A 279 -20.06 2.40 1.20
N ALA A 280 -21.23 3.04 1.15
CA ALA A 280 -22.44 2.39 0.68
C ALA A 280 -22.38 2.00 -0.83
N LEU A 281 -21.65 2.76 -1.66
CA LEU A 281 -21.45 2.45 -3.08
C LEU A 281 -20.36 1.40 -3.32
N ILE A 282 -19.21 1.52 -2.65
CA ILE A 282 -18.03 0.68 -2.89
C ILE A 282 -18.04 -0.64 -2.12
N GLY A 283 -19.04 -0.84 -1.24
CA GLY A 283 -19.12 -1.98 -0.33
C GLY A 283 -18.59 -1.66 1.07
N ASN A 284 -19.11 -2.39 2.05
CA ASN A 284 -18.58 -2.44 3.41
C ASN A 284 -17.87 -3.80 3.60
N LYS A 285 -16.98 -3.93 4.60
CA LYS A 285 -16.27 -5.19 4.87
C LYS A 285 -17.17 -6.35 5.35
N GLN A 286 -18.49 -6.15 5.40
CA GLN A 286 -19.42 -7.00 6.13
C GLN A 286 -20.60 -7.38 5.24
N ASP A 287 -20.39 -8.45 4.46
CA ASP A 287 -21.36 -9.23 3.67
C ASP A 287 -22.19 -8.53 2.58
N ASP A 288 -22.15 -7.20 2.45
CA ASP A 288 -22.78 -6.50 1.31
C ASP A 288 -21.77 -6.31 0.17
N SER A 289 -21.78 -7.24 -0.80
CA SER A 289 -21.04 -7.08 -2.05
C SER A 289 -21.42 -5.76 -2.72
N SER A 290 -20.43 -4.90 -3.00
CA SER A 290 -20.64 -3.68 -3.78
C SER A 290 -21.35 -3.98 -5.11
N TRP A 291 -22.07 -3.01 -5.67
CA TRP A 291 -22.78 -3.23 -6.94
C TRP A 291 -21.85 -3.67 -8.07
N LEU A 292 -20.64 -3.08 -8.12
CA LEU A 292 -19.62 -3.44 -9.10
C LEU A 292 -18.98 -4.79 -8.76
N GLY A 293 -18.69 -5.05 -7.48
CA GLY A 293 -18.16 -6.33 -7.02
C GLY A 293 -19.10 -7.50 -7.32
N GLY A 294 -20.41 -7.33 -7.10
CA GLY A 294 -21.43 -8.32 -7.41
C GLY A 294 -21.55 -8.60 -8.91
N LEU A 295 -21.51 -7.56 -9.76
CA LEU A 295 -21.48 -7.73 -11.22
C LEU A 295 -20.22 -8.45 -11.69
N LEU A 296 -19.05 -8.06 -11.16
CA LEU A 296 -17.79 -8.72 -11.48
C LEU A 296 -17.82 -10.20 -11.08
N GLN A 297 -18.32 -10.51 -9.89
CA GLN A 297 -18.42 -11.89 -9.40
C GLN A 297 -19.36 -12.73 -10.27
N LYS A 298 -20.53 -12.18 -10.66
CA LYS A 298 -21.47 -12.83 -11.57
C LYS A 298 -20.89 -13.06 -12.97
N ALA A 299 -20.02 -12.17 -13.45
CA ALA A 299 -19.35 -12.31 -14.74
C ALA A 299 -18.15 -13.27 -14.71
N THR A 300 -17.64 -13.70 -13.54
CA THR A 300 -16.47 -14.60 -13.46
C THR A 300 -16.60 -15.92 -14.23
N PRO A 301 -17.78 -16.57 -14.36
CA PRO A 301 -17.91 -17.80 -15.16
C PRO A 301 -17.53 -17.62 -16.63
N MET A 302 -17.64 -16.39 -17.18
CA MET A 302 -17.21 -16.07 -18.55
C MET A 302 -15.71 -16.29 -18.76
N LEU A 303 -14.90 -16.24 -17.69
CA LEU A 303 -13.47 -16.48 -17.72
C LEU A 303 -13.06 -17.74 -16.96
N SER A 304 -13.99 -18.67 -16.71
CA SER A 304 -13.71 -19.91 -15.95
C SER A 304 -12.69 -20.84 -16.62
N GLY A 305 -12.48 -20.74 -17.94
CA GLY A 305 -11.46 -21.47 -18.69
C GLY A 305 -10.10 -20.77 -18.79
N LEU A 306 -9.85 -19.74 -17.97
CA LEU A 306 -8.63 -18.93 -18.01
C LEU A 306 -7.44 -19.68 -17.38
N GLU A 307 -6.81 -20.55 -18.16
CA GLU A 307 -5.50 -21.12 -17.82
C GLU A 307 -4.39 -20.34 -18.54
N ILE A 308 -4.02 -19.17 -18.01
CA ILE A 308 -2.83 -18.46 -18.51
C ILE A 308 -1.60 -19.08 -17.85
N ALA A 309 -0.90 -19.90 -18.63
CA ALA A 309 0.35 -20.55 -18.21
C ALA A 309 1.33 -19.53 -17.60
N GLY A 310 1.78 -19.81 -16.38
CA GLY A 310 2.86 -19.06 -15.71
C GLY A 310 2.45 -17.79 -14.94
N VAL A 311 1.20 -17.35 -14.97
CA VAL A 311 0.76 -16.11 -14.27
C VAL A 311 -0.17 -16.38 -13.08
N GLY A 312 -0.86 -17.53 -13.04
CA GLY A 312 -1.78 -17.87 -11.94
C GLY A 312 -2.95 -16.88 -11.80
N LEU A 313 -3.38 -16.28 -12.91
CA LEU A 313 -4.38 -15.23 -12.93
C LEU A 313 -5.79 -15.80 -12.68
N GLY A 314 -6.45 -15.38 -11.60
CA GLY A 314 -7.83 -15.76 -11.33
C GLY A 314 -8.84 -15.04 -12.23
N PRO A 315 -10.08 -15.57 -12.39
CA PRO A 315 -11.11 -14.97 -13.24
C PRO A 315 -11.45 -13.51 -12.89
N LEU A 316 -11.48 -13.16 -11.59
CA LEU A 316 -11.79 -11.81 -11.14
C LEU A 316 -10.69 -10.81 -11.50
N ALA A 317 -9.42 -11.14 -11.25
CA ALA A 317 -8.28 -10.37 -11.72
C ALA A 317 -8.24 -10.27 -13.26
N GLY A 318 -8.61 -11.35 -13.97
CA GLY A 318 -8.78 -11.36 -15.42
C GLY A 318 -9.82 -10.33 -15.90
N LEU A 319 -11.01 -10.31 -15.29
CA LEU A 319 -12.02 -9.28 -15.58
C LEU A 319 -11.49 -7.88 -15.27
N GLY A 320 -10.83 -7.71 -14.11
CA GLY A 320 -10.24 -6.44 -13.72
C GLY A 320 -9.26 -5.90 -14.77
N ILE A 321 -8.37 -6.75 -15.28
CA ILE A 321 -7.43 -6.39 -16.36
C ILE A 321 -8.18 -6.07 -17.65
N LEU A 322 -9.13 -6.93 -18.04
CA LEU A 322 -9.86 -6.79 -19.31
C LEU A 322 -10.62 -5.46 -19.37
N LEU A 323 -11.36 -5.13 -18.32
CA LEU A 323 -12.14 -3.89 -18.25
C LEU A 323 -11.24 -2.67 -18.15
N SER A 324 -10.18 -2.75 -17.33
CA SER A 324 -9.20 -1.66 -17.18
C SER A 324 -8.49 -1.35 -18.50
N LEU A 325 -8.19 -2.37 -19.30
CA LEU A 325 -7.57 -2.20 -20.60
C LEU A 325 -8.46 -1.34 -21.52
N GLY A 326 -9.75 -1.64 -21.61
CA GLY A 326 -10.67 -0.93 -22.52
C GLY A 326 -10.69 0.59 -22.30
N VAL A 327 -10.55 1.06 -21.06
CA VAL A 327 -10.47 2.50 -20.74
C VAL A 327 -9.14 3.13 -21.18
N LYS A 328 -8.03 2.38 -21.13
CA LYS A 328 -6.68 2.88 -21.44
C LYS A 328 -6.33 2.87 -22.94
N LEU A 329 -7.13 2.20 -23.78
CA LEU A 329 -6.88 2.10 -25.23
C LEU A 329 -7.19 3.41 -25.98
N GLY A 330 -6.58 3.61 -27.15
CA GLY A 330 -7.00 4.67 -28.09
C GLY A 330 -8.39 4.38 -28.71
N VAL A 331 -8.98 5.35 -29.43
CA VAL A 331 -10.38 5.22 -29.92
C VAL A 331 -10.52 4.04 -30.88
N ALA A 332 -9.62 3.90 -31.86
CA ALA A 332 -9.65 2.81 -32.82
C ALA A 332 -9.37 1.45 -32.16
N GLN A 333 -8.37 1.39 -31.28
CA GLN A 333 -8.01 0.18 -30.53
C GLN A 333 -9.16 -0.28 -29.64
N TYR A 334 -9.87 0.64 -29.00
CA TYR A 334 -11.02 0.34 -28.17
C TYR A 334 -12.18 -0.26 -28.97
N GLN A 335 -12.48 0.27 -30.16
CA GLN A 335 -13.55 -0.29 -30.99
C GLN A 335 -13.22 -1.73 -31.44
N ARG A 336 -11.95 -2.00 -31.79
CA ARG A 336 -11.48 -3.35 -32.09
C ARG A 336 -11.52 -4.27 -30.86
N TRP A 337 -11.05 -3.78 -29.71
CA TRP A 337 -11.14 -4.49 -28.44
C TRP A 337 -12.58 -4.85 -28.10
N ARG A 338 -13.52 -3.90 -28.19
CA ARG A 338 -14.94 -4.13 -27.89
C ARG A 338 -15.54 -5.18 -28.82
N ALA A 339 -15.27 -5.08 -30.13
CA ALA A 339 -15.75 -6.05 -31.11
C ALA A 339 -15.21 -7.47 -30.85
N ARG A 340 -13.95 -7.59 -30.40
CA ARG A 340 -13.36 -8.87 -29.99
C ARG A 340 -13.99 -9.39 -28.70
N VAL A 341 -14.08 -8.57 -27.67
CA VAL A 341 -14.53 -8.99 -26.33
C VAL A 341 -15.99 -9.45 -26.35
N LEU A 342 -16.86 -8.77 -27.10
CA LEU A 342 -18.27 -9.12 -27.21
C LEU A 342 -18.55 -10.13 -28.34
N SER A 343 -17.53 -10.57 -29.08
CA SER A 343 -17.72 -11.36 -30.31
C SER A 343 -18.75 -10.73 -31.28
N ALA A 344 -18.86 -9.40 -31.27
CA ALA A 344 -19.90 -8.71 -32.03
C ALA A 344 -19.62 -8.76 -33.53
N PRO A 345 -20.65 -8.78 -34.40
CA PRO A 345 -20.47 -8.65 -35.84
C PRO A 345 -19.65 -7.39 -36.15
N ILE A 346 -18.58 -7.57 -36.94
CA ILE A 346 -17.62 -6.50 -37.22
C ILE A 346 -18.28 -5.48 -38.15
N ALA A 347 -18.50 -4.27 -37.64
CA ALA A 347 -18.92 -3.12 -38.42
C ALA A 347 -17.85 -2.77 -39.48
N THR A 348 -18.31 -2.34 -40.65
CA THR A 348 -17.42 -1.92 -41.74
C THR A 348 -16.63 -0.67 -41.34
N GLY A 349 -15.31 -0.71 -41.54
CA GLY A 349 -14.37 0.33 -41.12
C GLY A 349 -13.52 0.01 -39.88
N LEU A 350 -13.77 -1.10 -39.17
CA LEU A 350 -12.89 -1.57 -38.08
C LEU A 350 -11.53 -2.08 -38.59
N ILE A 351 -11.50 -2.56 -39.83
CA ILE A 351 -10.31 -2.96 -40.59
C ILE A 351 -10.28 -2.08 -41.84
N GLU A 352 -9.16 -1.41 -42.09
CA GLU A 352 -9.00 -0.53 -43.25
C GLU A 352 -8.99 -1.33 -44.56
N PHE A 353 -9.85 -0.92 -45.50
CA PHE A 353 -9.91 -1.50 -46.84
C PHE A 353 -8.58 -1.39 -47.57
N GLY A 354 -8.20 -2.44 -48.30
CA GLY A 354 -6.96 -2.47 -49.09
C GLY A 354 -5.68 -2.65 -48.28
N THR A 355 -5.77 -2.75 -46.95
CA THR A 355 -4.59 -3.03 -46.11
C THR A 355 -4.33 -4.53 -45.95
N VAL A 356 -5.34 -5.38 -46.19
CA VAL A 356 -5.24 -6.83 -46.03
C VAL A 356 -4.50 -7.46 -47.20
N THR A 357 -3.44 -8.20 -46.89
CA THR A 357 -2.64 -8.87 -47.93
C THR A 357 -3.22 -10.24 -48.27
N PRO A 358 -2.97 -10.77 -49.49
CA PRO A 358 -3.34 -12.14 -49.84
C PRO A 358 -2.74 -13.20 -48.89
N GLU A 359 -1.54 -12.95 -48.38
CA GLU A 359 -0.87 -13.84 -47.42
C GLU A 359 -1.59 -13.88 -46.07
N GLU A 360 -2.04 -12.72 -45.58
CA GLU A 360 -2.86 -12.63 -44.37
C GLU A 360 -4.20 -13.36 -44.55
N VAL A 361 -4.88 -13.16 -45.69
CA VAL A 361 -6.12 -13.87 -46.00
C VAL A 361 -5.91 -15.38 -45.97
N ARG A 362 -4.82 -15.86 -46.56
CA ARG A 362 -4.50 -17.28 -46.58
C ARG A 362 -4.24 -17.82 -45.17
N SER A 363 -3.52 -17.09 -44.33
CA SER A 363 -3.33 -17.45 -42.92
C SER A 363 -4.66 -17.55 -42.16
N VAL A 364 -5.49 -16.50 -42.28
CA VAL A 364 -6.81 -16.43 -41.63
C VAL A 364 -7.74 -17.53 -42.14
N LEU A 365 -7.70 -17.84 -43.43
CA LEU A 365 -8.49 -18.90 -44.04
C LEU A 365 -8.16 -20.28 -43.46
N MET A 366 -6.89 -20.55 -43.13
CA MET A 366 -6.49 -21.82 -42.50
C MET A 366 -7.06 -21.98 -41.09
N GLU A 367 -7.22 -20.87 -40.36
CA GLU A 367 -7.78 -20.85 -39.00
C GLU A 367 -9.31 -20.82 -38.97
N ALA A 368 -9.95 -20.23 -39.99
CA ALA A 368 -11.41 -20.12 -40.11
C ALA A 368 -12.03 -21.46 -40.52
N SER A 369 -12.40 -22.31 -39.57
CA SER A 369 -12.85 -23.70 -39.81
C SER A 369 -13.95 -23.85 -40.88
N ILE A 370 -14.93 -22.94 -40.94
CA ILE A 370 -16.02 -22.99 -41.92
C ILE A 370 -15.47 -22.74 -43.33
N PHE A 371 -14.81 -21.61 -43.54
CA PHE A 371 -14.26 -21.27 -44.86
C PHE A 371 -13.12 -22.22 -45.27
N ASN A 372 -12.28 -22.65 -44.33
CA ASN A 372 -11.21 -23.62 -44.57
C ASN A 372 -11.77 -24.91 -45.17
N LYS A 373 -12.89 -25.40 -44.63
CA LYS A 373 -13.58 -26.61 -45.08
C LYS A 373 -14.32 -26.39 -46.39
N VAL A 374 -15.14 -25.35 -46.48
CA VAL A 374 -16.05 -25.10 -47.61
C VAL A 374 -15.28 -24.67 -48.87
N LEU A 375 -14.28 -23.81 -48.73
CA LEU A 375 -13.51 -23.27 -49.85
C LEU A 375 -12.25 -24.09 -50.16
N ALA A 376 -12.07 -25.27 -49.56
CA ALA A 376 -10.87 -26.09 -49.71
C ALA A 376 -10.51 -26.36 -51.17
N SER A 377 -11.48 -26.66 -52.02
CA SER A 377 -11.27 -26.96 -53.44
C SER A 377 -10.95 -25.74 -54.30
N GLN A 378 -11.07 -24.52 -53.76
CA GLN A 378 -10.88 -23.26 -54.48
C GLN A 378 -9.51 -22.62 -54.17
N LYS A 379 -8.82 -23.07 -53.12
CA LYS A 379 -7.58 -22.44 -52.63
C LYS A 379 -6.43 -22.41 -53.62
N ASP A 380 -6.35 -23.43 -54.49
CA ASP A 380 -5.28 -23.56 -55.48
C ASP A 380 -5.58 -22.80 -56.78
N GLN A 381 -6.75 -22.14 -56.89
CA GLN A 381 -7.08 -21.36 -58.08
C GLN A 381 -6.25 -20.06 -58.15
N PRO A 382 -5.75 -19.70 -59.34
CA PRO A 382 -5.07 -18.42 -59.53
C PRO A 382 -5.95 -17.24 -59.11
N GLY A 383 -5.43 -16.34 -58.28
CA GLY A 383 -6.13 -15.13 -57.84
C GLY A 383 -7.14 -15.32 -56.70
N PHE A 384 -7.34 -16.55 -56.20
CA PHE A 384 -8.32 -16.84 -55.15
C PHE A 384 -8.16 -15.96 -53.91
N ASP A 385 -6.96 -15.84 -53.33
CA ASP A 385 -6.78 -15.05 -52.10
C ASP A 385 -6.93 -13.55 -52.35
N VAL A 386 -6.62 -13.05 -53.55
CA VAL A 386 -6.81 -11.65 -53.93
C VAL A 386 -8.30 -11.34 -54.01
N ASP A 387 -9.06 -12.21 -54.67
CA ASP A 387 -10.51 -12.08 -54.80
C ASP A 387 -11.21 -12.21 -53.44
N LEU A 388 -10.74 -13.13 -52.60
CA LEU A 388 -11.26 -13.30 -51.25
C LEU A 388 -10.93 -12.08 -50.38
N ALA A 389 -9.70 -11.55 -50.46
CA ALA A 389 -9.29 -10.32 -49.77
C ALA A 389 -10.17 -9.12 -50.15
N ASP A 390 -10.49 -8.97 -51.43
CA ASP A 390 -11.38 -7.92 -51.91
C ASP A 390 -12.82 -8.12 -51.43
N ALA A 391 -13.32 -9.35 -51.44
CA ALA A 391 -14.72 -9.65 -51.13
C ALA A 391 -15.03 -9.55 -49.64
N VAL A 392 -14.21 -10.13 -48.75
CA VAL A 392 -14.56 -10.37 -47.34
C VAL A 392 -14.74 -9.12 -46.50
N LEU A 393 -14.11 -8.00 -46.85
CA LEU A 393 -14.23 -6.76 -46.09
C LEU A 393 -15.36 -5.84 -46.56
N ARG A 394 -15.89 -6.04 -47.78
CA ARG A 394 -16.90 -5.16 -48.37
C ARG A 394 -18.23 -5.19 -47.61
N ASP A 395 -18.99 -4.10 -47.68
CA ASP A 395 -20.33 -4.02 -47.12
C ASP A 395 -21.26 -5.09 -47.71
N ASN A 396 -21.12 -5.37 -49.01
CA ASN A 396 -21.88 -6.39 -49.73
C ASN A 396 -21.14 -7.75 -49.85
N ALA A 397 -20.23 -8.04 -48.93
CA ALA A 397 -19.45 -9.29 -48.92
C ALA A 397 -20.34 -10.53 -48.97
N LEU A 398 -21.44 -10.53 -48.21
CA LEU A 398 -22.38 -11.66 -48.17
C LEU A 398 -22.95 -11.95 -49.56
N ASP A 399 -23.44 -10.93 -50.26
CA ASP A 399 -24.04 -11.09 -51.59
C ASP A 399 -23.00 -11.52 -52.62
N ARG A 400 -21.82 -10.88 -52.62
CA ARG A 400 -20.73 -11.23 -53.55
C ARG A 400 -20.24 -12.67 -53.38
N LEU A 401 -20.09 -13.12 -52.13
CA LEU A 401 -19.65 -14.48 -51.85
C LEU A 401 -20.77 -15.49 -52.13
N TRP A 402 -22.04 -15.13 -51.89
CA TRP A 402 -23.18 -15.97 -52.25
C TRP A 402 -23.33 -16.13 -53.76
N ASP A 403 -23.19 -15.04 -54.53
CA ASP A 403 -23.24 -15.07 -56.00
C ASP A 403 -22.10 -15.87 -56.63
N ARG A 404 -20.98 -16.05 -55.91
CA ARG A 404 -19.83 -16.81 -56.38
C ARG A 404 -19.82 -18.26 -55.92
N TYR A 405 -20.16 -18.53 -54.66
CA TYR A 405 -19.99 -19.84 -54.02
C TYR A 405 -21.29 -20.49 -53.53
N GLY A 406 -22.41 -19.77 -53.59
CA GLY A 406 -23.72 -20.26 -53.19
C GLY A 406 -24.30 -21.33 -54.12
N ASN A 407 -25.41 -21.90 -53.68
CA ASN A 407 -26.19 -22.91 -54.41
C ASN A 407 -27.02 -22.33 -55.57
N ASP A 408 -27.35 -21.04 -55.53
CA ASP A 408 -28.14 -20.33 -56.56
C ASP A 408 -27.28 -19.76 -57.71
N THR A 409 -26.00 -20.10 -57.75
CA THR A 409 -25.03 -19.48 -58.67
C THR A 409 -25.15 -20.02 -60.11
N PRO A 410 -24.90 -19.19 -61.14
CA PRO A 410 -24.83 -19.65 -62.52
C PRO A 410 -23.77 -20.74 -62.75
N ALA A 411 -22.69 -20.69 -61.96
CA ALA A 411 -21.60 -21.67 -61.96
C ALA A 411 -21.91 -22.95 -61.16
N LYS A 412 -23.04 -22.98 -60.41
CA LYS A 412 -23.50 -24.10 -59.56
C LYS A 412 -22.40 -24.69 -58.68
N LEU A 413 -21.50 -23.87 -58.14
CA LEU A 413 -20.45 -24.39 -57.26
C LEU A 413 -21.06 -24.97 -55.98
N GLY A 414 -22.15 -24.37 -55.47
CA GLY A 414 -22.98 -24.94 -54.41
C GLY A 414 -22.19 -25.36 -53.17
N LEU A 415 -21.15 -24.61 -52.81
CA LEU A 415 -20.21 -25.01 -51.76
C LEU A 415 -20.78 -24.76 -50.36
N PHE A 416 -21.56 -23.69 -50.20
CA PHE A 416 -22.26 -23.39 -48.94
C PHE A 416 -23.63 -24.05 -48.91
N GLU A 417 -23.93 -24.72 -47.79
CA GLU A 417 -25.19 -25.42 -47.54
C GLU A 417 -26.37 -24.44 -47.39
N SER A 418 -26.11 -23.25 -46.85
CA SER A 418 -27.11 -22.21 -46.65
C SER A 418 -26.47 -20.82 -46.57
N ARG A 419 -27.29 -19.78 -46.74
CA ARG A 419 -26.83 -18.40 -46.57
C ARG A 419 -26.39 -18.11 -45.13
N GLN A 420 -26.97 -18.79 -44.15
CA GLN A 420 -26.55 -18.69 -42.75
C GLN A 420 -25.13 -19.24 -42.54
N GLN A 421 -24.79 -20.39 -43.14
CA GLN A 421 -23.43 -20.94 -43.06
C GLN A 421 -22.38 -19.97 -43.64
N LEU A 422 -22.74 -19.22 -44.70
CA LEU A 422 -21.88 -18.18 -45.25
C LEU A 422 -21.74 -16.98 -44.29
N VAL A 423 -22.83 -16.55 -43.64
CA VAL A 423 -22.79 -15.49 -42.60
C VAL A 423 -21.87 -15.91 -41.45
N ASP A 424 -22.03 -17.12 -40.93
CA ASP A 424 -21.25 -17.63 -39.81
C ASP A 424 -19.76 -17.74 -40.19
N GLY A 425 -19.46 -18.25 -41.38
CA GLY A 425 -18.11 -18.32 -41.91
C GLY A 425 -17.48 -16.95 -42.13
N LEU A 426 -18.24 -15.97 -42.63
CA LEU A 426 -17.77 -14.60 -42.83
C LEU A 426 -17.48 -13.92 -41.49
N ASN A 427 -18.35 -14.11 -40.49
CA ASN A 427 -18.16 -13.58 -39.14
C ASN A 427 -16.91 -14.20 -38.48
N GLN A 428 -16.76 -15.52 -38.56
CA GLN A 428 -15.57 -16.22 -38.06
C GLN A 428 -14.29 -15.71 -38.72
N PHE A 429 -14.29 -15.61 -40.05
CA PHE A 429 -13.14 -15.12 -40.82
C PHE A 429 -12.75 -13.69 -40.41
N ARG A 430 -13.73 -12.77 -40.33
CA ARG A 430 -13.50 -11.39 -39.93
C ARG A 430 -12.98 -11.29 -38.49
N GLN A 431 -13.48 -12.11 -37.57
CA GLN A 431 -13.03 -12.14 -36.18
C GLN A 431 -11.56 -12.56 -36.03
N ILE A 432 -11.15 -13.60 -36.76
CA ILE A 432 -9.74 -14.04 -36.78
C ILE A 432 -8.83 -12.96 -37.38
N LEU A 433 -9.26 -12.36 -38.50
CA LEU A 433 -8.52 -11.26 -39.11
C LEU A 433 -8.37 -10.06 -38.16
N LEU A 434 -9.45 -9.69 -37.46
CA LEU A 434 -9.43 -8.64 -36.44
C LEU A 434 -8.47 -8.97 -35.29
N ALA A 435 -8.48 -10.22 -34.82
CA ALA A 435 -7.59 -10.68 -33.75
C ALA A 435 -6.11 -10.56 -34.15
N SER A 436 -5.75 -10.99 -35.37
CA SER A 436 -4.40 -10.85 -35.91
C SER A 436 -3.94 -9.39 -35.97
N ARG A 437 -4.80 -8.50 -36.50
CA ARG A 437 -4.50 -7.06 -36.62
C ARG A 437 -4.37 -6.33 -35.29
N SER A 438 -5.04 -6.81 -34.25
CA SER A 438 -5.08 -6.15 -32.94
C SER A 438 -4.04 -6.69 -31.94
N LEU A 439 -3.14 -7.58 -32.36
CA LEU A 439 -2.06 -8.08 -31.49
C LEU A 439 -1.20 -6.94 -30.91
N ASN A 440 -0.97 -5.89 -31.71
CA ASN A 440 -0.17 -4.72 -31.33
C ASN A 440 -1.01 -3.56 -30.77
N ASP A 441 -2.33 -3.74 -30.57
CA ASP A 441 -3.20 -2.68 -30.04
C ASP A 441 -2.95 -2.40 -28.56
N VAL A 442 -2.32 -3.33 -27.83
CA VAL A 442 -1.99 -3.21 -26.41
C VAL A 442 -0.59 -2.61 -26.26
N PRO A 443 -0.44 -1.35 -25.77
CA PRO A 443 0.87 -0.75 -25.57
C PRO A 443 1.65 -1.46 -24.46
N GLU A 444 2.98 -1.56 -24.59
CA GLU A 444 3.82 -2.34 -23.65
C GLU A 444 3.75 -1.88 -22.19
N ASN A 445 3.50 -0.60 -21.95
CA ASN A 445 3.46 -0.01 -20.60
C ASN A 445 2.08 -0.11 -19.92
N VAL A 446 1.00 -0.34 -20.67
CA VAL A 446 -0.37 -0.35 -20.12
C VAL A 446 -0.61 -1.54 -19.17
N PRO A 447 -0.20 -2.78 -19.49
CA PRO A 447 -0.41 -3.92 -18.60
C PRO A 447 0.19 -3.75 -17.20
N SER A 448 1.40 -3.18 -17.09
CA SER A 448 2.05 -2.96 -15.80
C SER A 448 1.40 -1.84 -14.99
N GLN A 449 0.90 -0.78 -15.65
CA GLN A 449 0.13 0.27 -14.99
C GLN A 449 -1.18 -0.26 -14.40
N ILE A 450 -1.91 -1.07 -15.16
CA ILE A 450 -3.14 -1.74 -14.68
C ILE A 450 -2.81 -2.64 -13.49
N ALA A 451 -1.74 -3.43 -13.59
CA ALA A 451 -1.34 -4.31 -12.52
C ALA A 451 -0.98 -3.58 -11.23
N ASN A 452 -0.24 -2.47 -11.33
CA ASN A 452 0.10 -1.64 -10.18
C ASN A 452 -1.13 -1.05 -9.49
N ALA A 453 -2.15 -0.63 -10.26
CA ALA A 453 -3.39 -0.12 -9.68
C ALA A 453 -4.19 -1.24 -8.99
N LEU A 454 -4.41 -2.37 -9.65
CA LEU A 454 -5.19 -3.48 -9.09
C LEU A 454 -4.51 -4.13 -7.87
N ASN A 455 -3.18 -4.13 -7.82
CA ASN A 455 -2.44 -4.61 -6.65
C ASN A 455 -2.60 -3.75 -5.39
N GLN A 456 -3.16 -2.54 -5.51
CA GLN A 456 -3.56 -1.71 -4.36
C GLN A 456 -4.93 -2.13 -3.80
N SER A 457 -5.64 -3.04 -4.46
CA SER A 457 -6.97 -3.47 -4.04
C SER A 457 -6.96 -4.15 -2.68
N SER A 458 -8.02 -3.92 -1.91
CA SER A 458 -8.27 -4.65 -0.66
C SER A 458 -8.81 -6.08 -0.89
N ILE A 459 -9.37 -6.33 -2.08
CA ILE A 459 -9.88 -7.64 -2.52
C ILE A 459 -8.71 -8.47 -3.06
N ALA A 460 -8.43 -9.61 -2.43
CA ALA A 460 -7.26 -10.44 -2.76
C ALA A 460 -7.35 -11.03 -4.18
N GLU A 461 -8.56 -11.41 -4.62
CA GLU A 461 -8.83 -12.05 -5.90
C GLU A 461 -8.70 -11.09 -7.10
N LEU A 462 -8.66 -9.77 -6.86
CA LEU A 462 -8.35 -8.76 -7.88
C LEU A 462 -6.85 -8.51 -8.04
N ARG A 463 -6.02 -8.94 -7.06
CA ARG A 463 -4.58 -8.76 -7.12
C ARG A 463 -3.96 -9.73 -8.12
N ILE A 464 -2.87 -9.28 -8.72
CA ILE A 464 -2.19 -9.99 -9.80
C ILE A 464 -0.91 -10.62 -9.25
N PRO A 465 -0.76 -11.96 -9.30
CA PRO A 465 0.37 -12.65 -8.69
C PRO A 465 1.70 -12.54 -9.44
N GLY A 466 1.68 -12.14 -10.72
CA GLY A 466 2.86 -12.14 -11.59
C GLY A 466 2.90 -11.00 -12.61
N PRO A 467 3.99 -10.88 -13.38
CA PRO A 467 4.10 -9.85 -14.41
C PRO A 467 3.08 -10.08 -15.52
N ILE A 468 2.40 -9.01 -15.94
CA ILE A 468 1.50 -9.04 -17.09
C ILE A 468 2.20 -8.44 -18.31
N THR A 469 2.13 -9.16 -19.42
CA THR A 469 2.66 -8.74 -20.72
C THR A 469 1.52 -8.53 -21.73
N PRO A 470 1.76 -7.82 -22.84
CA PRO A 470 0.77 -7.73 -23.92
C PRO A 470 0.30 -9.10 -24.44
N THR A 471 1.17 -10.12 -24.42
CA THR A 471 0.81 -11.49 -24.79
C THR A 471 -0.25 -12.08 -23.86
N VAL A 472 -0.05 -11.93 -22.54
CA VAL A 472 -1.01 -12.38 -21.52
C VAL A 472 -2.36 -11.68 -21.69
N VAL A 473 -2.34 -10.37 -21.95
CA VAL A 473 -3.55 -9.58 -22.20
C VAL A 473 -4.26 -10.04 -23.48
N ASN A 474 -3.52 -10.31 -24.56
CA ASN A 474 -4.11 -10.83 -25.79
C ASN A 474 -4.74 -12.22 -25.61
N GLN A 475 -4.12 -13.10 -24.82
CA GLN A 475 -4.71 -14.40 -24.47
C GLN A 475 -6.00 -14.25 -23.64
N LEU A 476 -6.03 -13.29 -22.73
CA LEU A 476 -7.23 -12.94 -21.96
C LEU A 476 -8.36 -12.43 -22.87
N ILE A 477 -8.07 -11.52 -23.81
CA ILE A 477 -9.05 -11.05 -24.80
C ILE A 477 -9.58 -12.22 -25.63
N SER A 478 -8.71 -13.09 -26.13
CA SER A 478 -9.13 -14.27 -26.90
C SER A 478 -9.95 -15.27 -26.08
N THR A 479 -9.74 -15.35 -24.78
CA THR A 479 -10.58 -16.17 -23.88
C THR A 479 -11.96 -15.55 -23.73
N ALA A 480 -12.04 -14.23 -23.51
CA ALA A 480 -13.30 -13.51 -23.50
C ALA A 480 -14.06 -13.62 -24.82
N THR A 481 -13.38 -13.46 -25.97
CA THR A 481 -13.98 -13.64 -27.29
C THR A 481 -14.62 -15.01 -27.45
N ARG A 482 -13.93 -16.09 -27.05
CA ARG A 482 -14.46 -17.46 -27.14
C ARG A 482 -15.65 -17.68 -26.20
N ALA A 483 -15.60 -17.11 -25.00
CA ALA A 483 -16.71 -17.18 -24.05
C ALA A 483 -17.95 -16.48 -24.63
N SER A 484 -17.81 -15.25 -25.13
CA SER A 484 -18.91 -14.47 -25.72
C SER A 484 -19.43 -15.05 -27.04
N ALA A 485 -18.63 -15.84 -27.77
CA ALA A 485 -19.05 -16.50 -29.01
C ALA A 485 -19.85 -17.78 -28.77
N LYS A 486 -19.82 -18.35 -27.56
CA LYS A 486 -20.51 -19.59 -27.23
C LYS A 486 -22.01 -19.30 -27.13
N GLU A 487 -22.83 -20.19 -27.68
CA GLU A 487 -24.28 -20.14 -27.48
C GLU A 487 -24.58 -20.23 -25.98
N SER A 488 -25.22 -19.18 -25.44
CA SER A 488 -25.50 -19.09 -24.01
C SER A 488 -26.51 -20.17 -23.62
N LEU A 489 -26.12 -21.03 -22.68
CA LEU A 489 -27.08 -21.90 -22.00
C LEU A 489 -27.90 -21.04 -21.02
N PRO A 490 -29.13 -21.46 -20.65
CA PRO A 490 -29.95 -20.73 -19.68
C PRO A 490 -29.26 -20.45 -18.34
N GLU A 491 -28.33 -21.31 -17.94
CA GLU A 491 -27.53 -21.18 -16.71
C GLU A 491 -26.43 -20.11 -16.80
N ASP A 492 -26.03 -19.74 -18.03
CA ASP A 492 -24.97 -18.77 -18.32
C ASP A 492 -25.53 -17.37 -18.66
N GLU A 493 -26.85 -17.21 -18.80
CA GLU A 493 -27.50 -15.94 -19.20
C GLU A 493 -27.17 -14.78 -18.24
N ASP A 494 -27.20 -15.04 -16.93
CA ASP A 494 -26.85 -14.06 -15.90
C ASP A 494 -25.38 -13.63 -15.99
N ALA A 495 -24.48 -14.57 -16.29
CA ALA A 495 -23.05 -14.31 -16.41
C ALA A 495 -22.72 -13.50 -17.68
N GLN A 496 -23.35 -13.87 -18.79
CA GLN A 496 -23.26 -13.15 -20.06
C GLN A 496 -23.81 -11.72 -19.92
N ALA A 497 -25.00 -11.56 -19.32
CA ALA A 497 -25.60 -10.24 -19.14
C ALA A 497 -24.78 -9.35 -18.20
N ALA A 498 -24.24 -9.90 -17.11
CA ALA A 498 -23.32 -9.17 -16.23
C ALA A 498 -22.04 -8.75 -16.97
N PHE A 499 -21.50 -9.62 -17.82
CA PHE A 499 -20.31 -9.32 -18.62
C PHE A 499 -20.56 -8.22 -19.66
N ASP A 500 -21.65 -8.31 -20.41
CA ASP A 500 -22.05 -7.32 -21.41
C ASP A 500 -22.32 -5.95 -20.77
N ALA A 501 -22.92 -5.95 -19.58
CA ALA A 501 -23.11 -4.74 -18.78
C ALA A 501 -21.77 -4.11 -18.36
N LEU A 502 -20.80 -4.91 -17.91
CA LEU A 502 -19.47 -4.41 -17.54
C LEU A 502 -18.72 -3.83 -18.74
N VAL A 503 -18.78 -4.49 -19.91
CA VAL A 503 -18.16 -3.96 -21.15
C VAL A 503 -18.85 -2.67 -21.62
N THR A 504 -20.18 -2.59 -21.47
CA THR A 504 -20.94 -1.36 -21.76
C THR A 504 -20.59 -0.24 -20.77
N LEU A 505 -20.35 -0.57 -19.50
CA LEU A 505 -19.89 0.39 -18.51
C LEU A 505 -18.51 0.95 -18.86
N VAL A 506 -17.59 0.13 -19.38
CA VAL A 506 -16.27 0.59 -19.86
C VAL A 506 -16.41 1.68 -20.92
N HIS A 507 -17.41 1.59 -21.80
CA HIS A 507 -17.69 2.63 -22.80
C HIS A 507 -17.96 4.00 -22.15
N HIS A 508 -18.86 4.01 -21.17
CA HIS A 508 -19.27 5.23 -20.49
C HIS A 508 -18.17 5.76 -19.58
N ALA A 509 -17.49 4.88 -18.84
CA ALA A 509 -16.31 5.25 -18.05
C ALA A 509 -15.25 5.97 -18.88
N ARG A 510 -15.03 5.51 -20.12
CA ARG A 510 -14.12 6.16 -21.07
C ARG A 510 -14.62 7.54 -21.52
N GLN A 511 -15.92 7.68 -21.81
CA GLN A 511 -16.51 8.97 -22.20
C GLN A 511 -16.43 10.00 -21.08
N ASP A 512 -16.61 9.56 -19.83
CA ASP A 512 -16.60 10.40 -18.63
C ASP A 512 -15.18 10.61 -18.06
N GLY A 513 -14.15 10.01 -18.67
CA GLY A 513 -12.75 10.13 -18.22
C GLY A 513 -12.46 9.45 -16.88
N ILE A 514 -13.25 8.45 -16.49
CA ILE A 514 -13.14 7.73 -15.21
C ILE A 514 -12.08 6.63 -15.31
N ASP A 515 -11.07 6.67 -14.43
CA ASP A 515 -10.02 5.67 -14.37
C ASP A 515 -10.47 4.38 -13.69
N LEU A 516 -11.01 3.44 -14.47
CA LEU A 516 -11.57 2.18 -13.98
C LEU A 516 -10.60 1.33 -13.12
N PRO A 517 -9.29 1.20 -13.43
CA PRO A 517 -8.37 0.50 -12.54
C PRO A 517 -8.34 1.06 -11.10
N VAL A 518 -8.50 2.38 -10.94
CA VAL A 518 -8.59 3.02 -9.61
C VAL A 518 -9.93 2.71 -8.94
N VAL A 519 -11.04 2.78 -9.69
CA VAL A 519 -12.37 2.41 -9.18
C VAL A 519 -12.39 0.97 -8.67
N LEU A 520 -11.78 0.05 -9.42
CA LEU A 520 -11.69 -1.38 -9.06
C LEU A 520 -10.79 -1.62 -7.84
N SER A 521 -9.68 -0.89 -7.70
CA SER A 521 -8.82 -1.01 -6.53
C SER A 521 -9.43 -0.43 -5.25
N GLU A 522 -10.38 0.48 -5.40
CA GLU A 522 -11.09 1.12 -4.30
C GLU A 522 -12.25 0.30 -3.70
N LEU A 523 -12.63 -0.80 -4.35
CA LEU A 523 -13.66 -1.73 -3.87
C LEU A 523 -13.25 -2.41 -2.56
N LYS A 524 -14.24 -2.71 -1.73
CA LYS A 524 -14.08 -3.29 -0.40
C LYS A 524 -14.81 -4.61 -0.23
#